data_AF-A0A6I9WC51-F1
#
_entry.id   AF-A0A6I9WC51-F1
#
_cell.length_a   1.000
_cell.length_b   1.000
_cell.length_c   1.000
_cell.angle_alpha   90.00
_cell.angle_beta   90.00
_cell.angle_gamma   90.00
#
_symmetry.space_group_name_H-M   'P 1'
#
loop_
_entity.id
_entity.type
_entity.pdbx_description
1 polymer ?
#
loop_
_entity_poly.entity_id
_entity_poly.type
_entity_poly.pdbx_seq_one_letter_code
_entity_poly.pdbx_strand_id
1 'polypeptide(L)'
;MMKAEEQEEKAMGFKDKQKALDTLKVLDGRDISYQYHVITSFVSRAKRTLQITRDEEKLANLRDALKIFEDWLTDYKVNNRGKENLAYLPIETIQAFRSLAKKYDVWDDEFFRAYKNEKGDYKSLRDVKVPNGGTTWDIERNKRLKDIIGKIKDEHIQWYETDAGDFRGLPTKEHTRCIALGYSPEPSKLKKLAAQAREKFGEGDDDMNVTEEERRGTKRTRDSPSSSESDSEPERKCARRSSETTKNEQDEKVESVLGFKDKEKALQSIKSLEGRDISYQFHAISGLVKRAERVISCTKDEQKIKNMREAMEVFENWITDYNVNGRSGENFNYLTIDVVRAFKPLAERYGIEDNGFLKVYEEVDGDYKKLRSARFPESDVTWDVKRNKHLRELVNHIKEKYIQWFETDAKFRGLPTAEHTECIMWGFSHDVAKLKKLLPTLNEKLESIN
;
A
#
# COMPACT_ATOMS: atom_id res chain seq x y z
N MET A 1 12.21 -13.68 24.08
CA MET A 1 11.80 -12.43 23.38
C MET A 1 11.90 -11.19 24.26
N MET A 2 11.30 -11.10 25.45
CA MET A 2 11.27 -9.82 26.23
C MET A 2 12.63 -9.26 26.71
N LYS A 3 13.69 -10.06 26.82
CA LYS A 3 14.93 -9.67 27.53
C LYS A 3 15.89 -8.78 26.72
N ALA A 4 15.79 -8.79 25.38
CA ALA A 4 16.73 -8.10 24.47
C ALA A 4 16.17 -6.77 23.94
N GLU A 5 14.89 -6.72 23.56
CA GLU A 5 14.17 -5.46 23.27
C GLU A 5 14.29 -4.47 24.45
N GLU A 6 14.18 -4.97 25.69
CA GLU A 6 14.39 -4.17 26.91
C GLU A 6 15.82 -3.62 27.07
N GLN A 7 16.85 -4.28 26.51
CA GLN A 7 18.24 -3.81 26.61
C GLN A 7 18.56 -2.76 25.56
N GLU A 8 18.01 -2.88 24.34
CA GLU A 8 18.22 -1.93 23.25
C GLU A 8 17.40 -0.66 23.44
N GLU A 9 16.16 -0.77 23.95
CA GLU A 9 15.36 0.39 24.37
C GLU A 9 16.00 1.18 25.52
N LYS A 10 16.74 0.53 26.42
CA LYS A 10 17.52 1.22 27.49
C LYS A 10 18.69 2.04 26.95
N ALA A 11 19.23 1.66 25.79
CA ALA A 11 20.35 2.37 25.16
C ALA A 11 19.88 3.63 24.39
N MET A 12 18.64 3.65 23.91
CA MET A 12 18.06 4.78 23.17
C MET A 12 17.34 5.78 24.09
N GLY A 13 17.21 7.04 23.67
CA GLY A 13 16.51 8.06 24.44
C GLY A 13 16.65 9.49 23.92
N PHE A 14 16.04 10.42 24.64
CA PHE A 14 15.90 11.82 24.20
C PHE A 14 16.00 12.83 25.35
N LYS A 15 16.63 12.43 26.47
CA LYS A 15 16.71 13.28 27.68
C LYS A 15 17.52 14.57 27.47
N ASP A 16 18.50 14.54 26.56
CA ASP A 16 19.40 15.64 26.24
C ASP A 16 19.94 15.46 24.81
N LYS A 17 20.62 16.49 24.31
CA LYS A 17 21.22 16.51 22.98
C LYS A 17 22.16 15.32 22.73
N GLN A 18 23.00 14.98 23.71
CA GLN A 18 23.99 13.91 23.55
C GLN A 18 23.30 12.56 23.43
N LYS A 19 22.26 12.31 24.24
CA LYS A 19 21.49 11.07 24.17
C LYS A 19 20.71 10.93 22.86
N ALA A 20 20.22 12.04 22.30
CA ALA A 20 19.60 12.03 20.98
C ALA A 20 20.63 11.65 19.88
N LEU A 21 21.85 12.21 19.93
CA LEU A 21 22.93 11.84 19.02
C LEU A 21 23.35 10.38 19.19
N ASP A 22 23.46 9.88 20.42
CA ASP A 22 23.79 8.49 20.70
C ASP A 22 22.69 7.54 20.18
N THR A 23 21.42 7.96 20.28
CA THR A 23 20.29 7.22 19.70
C THR A 23 20.39 7.14 18.18
N LEU A 24 20.73 8.24 17.51
CA LEU A 24 20.96 8.22 16.06
C LEU A 24 22.13 7.30 15.70
N LYS A 25 23.20 7.26 16.50
CA LYS A 25 24.32 6.31 16.30
C LYS A 25 23.92 4.85 16.45
N VAL A 26 23.06 4.52 17.43
CA VAL A 26 22.54 3.15 17.64
C VAL A 26 21.62 2.71 16.48
N LEU A 27 20.91 3.68 15.88
CA LEU A 27 20.04 3.46 14.73
C LEU A 27 20.80 3.42 13.40
N ASP A 28 22.03 3.94 13.35
CA ASP A 28 22.82 3.99 12.12
C ASP A 28 23.07 2.58 11.56
N GLY A 29 23.01 2.47 10.23
CA GLY A 29 23.10 1.20 9.51
C GLY A 29 21.84 0.33 9.54
N ARG A 30 20.85 0.59 10.40
CA ARG A 30 19.56 -0.14 10.38
C ARG A 30 18.71 0.25 9.18
N ASP A 31 17.67 -0.53 8.91
CA ASP A 31 16.68 -0.22 7.88
C ASP A 31 16.10 1.20 8.05
N ILE A 32 16.09 1.98 6.96
CA ILE A 32 15.72 3.40 7.01
C ILE A 32 14.26 3.62 7.43
N SER A 33 13.37 2.69 7.08
CA SER A 33 11.97 2.74 7.52
C SER A 33 11.86 2.51 9.02
N TYR A 34 12.66 1.59 9.57
CA TYR A 34 12.75 1.39 11.01
C TYR A 34 13.30 2.63 11.73
N GLN A 35 14.40 3.21 11.25
CA GLN A 35 14.95 4.46 11.81
C GLN A 35 13.89 5.56 11.85
N TYR A 36 13.16 5.76 10.74
CA TYR A 36 12.09 6.75 10.64
C TYR A 36 10.99 6.53 11.68
N HIS A 37 10.53 5.28 11.86
CA HIS A 37 9.49 4.97 12.84
C HIS A 37 9.94 5.20 14.28
N VAL A 38 11.16 4.79 14.63
CA VAL A 38 11.72 4.99 15.98
C VAL A 38 11.88 6.48 16.28
N ILE A 39 12.46 7.24 15.35
CA ILE A 39 12.69 8.68 15.51
C ILE A 39 11.36 9.44 15.60
N THR A 40 10.37 9.11 14.77
CA THR A 40 9.03 9.70 14.84
C THR A 40 8.35 9.41 16.19
N SER A 41 8.54 8.21 16.73
CA SER A 41 8.06 7.85 18.06
C SER A 41 8.74 8.70 19.14
N PHE A 42 10.06 8.91 19.05
CA PHE A 42 10.79 9.75 20.00
C PHE A 42 10.39 11.22 19.91
N VAL A 43 10.21 11.78 18.72
CA VAL A 43 9.68 13.15 18.54
C VAL A 43 8.32 13.31 19.21
N SER A 44 7.41 12.34 19.01
CA SER A 44 6.09 12.38 19.62
C SER A 44 6.16 12.32 21.15
N ARG A 45 7.02 11.44 21.70
CA ARG A 45 7.24 11.33 23.14
C ARG A 45 7.90 12.59 23.71
N ALA A 46 8.90 13.15 23.05
CA ALA A 46 9.59 14.37 23.44
C ALA A 46 8.64 15.57 23.47
N LYS A 47 7.78 15.75 22.46
CA LYS A 47 6.74 16.79 22.44
C LYS A 47 5.77 16.66 23.61
N ARG A 48 5.36 15.43 23.96
CA ARG A 48 4.53 15.18 25.14
C ARG A 48 5.27 15.51 26.43
N THR A 49 6.53 15.11 26.59
CA THR A 49 7.34 15.38 27.78
C THR A 49 7.58 16.88 27.96
N LEU A 50 7.78 17.63 26.86
CA LEU A 50 7.90 19.09 26.88
C LEU A 50 6.64 19.78 27.43
N GLN A 51 5.44 19.24 27.17
CA GLN A 51 4.19 19.85 27.66
C GLN A 51 3.97 19.67 29.17
N ILE A 52 4.55 18.63 29.77
CA ILE A 52 4.34 18.28 31.19
C ILE A 52 5.49 18.70 32.10
N THR A 53 6.67 18.99 31.54
CA THR A 53 7.88 19.36 32.30
C THR A 53 7.85 20.84 32.64
N ARG A 54 8.13 21.19 33.91
CA ARG A 54 8.16 22.58 34.40
C ARG A 54 9.57 23.09 34.73
N ASP A 55 10.55 22.21 34.67
CA ASP A 55 11.96 22.46 34.97
C ASP A 55 12.64 23.05 33.73
N GLU A 56 13.15 24.29 33.85
CA GLU A 56 13.68 25.07 32.72
C GLU A 56 14.92 24.44 32.08
N GLU A 57 15.82 23.87 32.88
CA GLU A 57 17.03 23.19 32.39
C GLU A 57 16.67 21.93 31.60
N LYS A 58 15.73 21.13 32.12
CA LYS A 58 15.22 19.96 31.39
C LYS A 58 14.47 20.35 30.13
N LEU A 59 13.74 21.46 30.13
CA LEU A 59 13.08 21.97 28.92
C LEU A 59 14.09 22.35 27.84
N ALA A 60 15.21 23.00 28.20
CA ALA A 60 16.29 23.30 27.26
C ALA A 60 16.89 22.02 26.66
N ASN A 61 17.26 21.05 27.51
CA ASN A 61 17.80 19.76 27.09
C ASN A 61 16.86 18.98 26.16
N LEU A 62 15.57 18.97 26.47
CA LEU A 62 14.54 18.32 25.64
C LEU A 62 14.32 19.03 24.30
N ARG A 63 14.38 20.37 24.26
CA ARG A 63 14.29 21.13 23.01
C ARG A 63 15.48 20.86 22.10
N ASP A 64 16.68 20.81 22.66
CA ASP A 64 17.90 20.48 21.90
C ASP A 64 17.83 19.04 21.36
N ALA A 65 17.41 18.08 22.18
CA ALA A 65 17.20 16.69 21.74
C ALA A 65 16.14 16.60 20.63
N LEU A 66 15.02 17.31 20.78
CA LEU A 66 13.94 17.34 19.79
C LEU A 66 14.44 17.89 18.44
N LYS A 67 15.23 18.97 18.48
CA LYS A 67 15.79 19.59 17.27
C LYS A 67 16.64 18.60 16.48
N ILE A 68 17.49 17.80 17.14
CA ILE A 68 18.30 16.77 16.49
C ILE A 68 17.43 15.78 15.69
N PHE A 69 16.31 15.34 16.24
CA PHE A 69 15.40 14.43 15.55
C PHE A 69 14.59 15.10 14.46
N GLU A 70 14.15 16.36 14.65
CA GLU A 70 13.44 17.11 13.62
C GLU A 70 14.34 17.45 12.42
N ASP A 71 15.61 17.75 12.66
CA ASP A 71 16.63 17.93 11.62
C ASP A 71 16.81 16.63 10.82
N TRP A 72 16.92 15.49 11.50
CA TRP A 72 16.98 14.17 10.84
C TRP A 72 15.71 13.85 10.03
N LEU A 73 14.52 14.15 10.55
CA LEU A 73 13.25 13.94 9.83
C LEU A 73 13.11 14.87 8.62
N THR A 74 13.66 16.07 8.70
CA THR A 74 13.70 17.02 7.59
C THR A 74 14.61 16.50 6.49
N ASP A 75 15.82 16.07 6.84
CA ASP A 75 16.76 15.40 5.94
C ASP A 75 16.12 14.16 5.26
N TYR A 76 15.44 13.31 6.04
CA TYR A 76 14.71 12.15 5.52
C TYR A 76 13.70 12.52 4.41
N LYS A 77 12.94 13.59 4.61
CA LYS A 77 11.93 14.07 3.63
C LYS A 77 12.57 14.75 2.43
N VAL A 78 13.49 15.69 2.66
CA VAL A 78 14.12 16.50 1.60
C VAL A 78 14.94 15.62 0.66
N ASN A 79 15.72 14.69 1.20
CA ASN A 79 16.56 13.79 0.42
C ASN A 79 15.82 12.52 -0.03
N ASN A 80 14.52 12.42 0.24
CA ASN A 80 13.68 11.28 -0.11
C ASN A 80 14.30 9.93 0.30
N ARG A 81 14.84 9.90 1.53
CA ARG A 81 15.65 8.80 2.05
C ARG A 81 14.86 7.49 2.19
N GLY A 82 13.52 7.54 2.09
CA GLY A 82 12.69 6.35 1.95
C GLY A 82 13.05 5.48 0.74
N LYS A 83 13.69 6.03 -0.31
CA LYS A 83 14.21 5.25 -1.44
C LYS A 83 15.49 4.46 -1.13
N GLU A 84 16.16 4.76 -0.02
CA GLU A 84 17.33 4.01 0.46
C GLU A 84 16.93 2.66 1.08
N ASN A 85 15.64 2.36 1.17
CA ASN A 85 15.12 1.15 1.79
C ASN A 85 15.58 -0.11 1.04
N LEU A 86 16.38 -0.93 1.72
CA LEU A 86 16.92 -2.18 1.18
C LEU A 86 15.98 -3.34 1.51
N ALA A 87 14.81 -3.38 0.85
CA ALA A 87 13.77 -4.37 1.13
C ALA A 87 14.30 -5.82 1.05
N TYR A 88 13.84 -6.66 1.99
CA TYR A 88 14.22 -8.06 2.08
C TYR A 88 13.49 -8.91 1.03
N LEU A 89 14.23 -9.80 0.38
CA LEU A 89 13.68 -10.81 -0.52
C LEU A 89 13.13 -12.02 0.26
N PRO A 90 12.12 -12.73 -0.27
CA PRO A 90 11.70 -14.02 0.26
C PRO A 90 12.83 -15.06 0.20
N ILE A 91 12.89 -15.96 1.19
CA ILE A 91 13.91 -17.02 1.28
C ILE A 91 13.95 -17.85 -0.01
N GLU A 92 12.78 -18.20 -0.55
CA GLU A 92 12.64 -19.02 -1.76
C GLU A 92 13.23 -18.33 -2.99
N THR A 93 13.19 -16.99 -3.00
CA THR A 93 13.82 -16.19 -4.07
C THR A 93 15.33 -16.24 -3.92
N ILE A 94 15.87 -16.02 -2.72
CA ILE A 94 17.33 -16.10 -2.49
C ILE A 94 17.84 -17.51 -2.83
N GLN A 95 17.12 -18.55 -2.38
CA GLN A 95 17.46 -19.94 -2.63
C GLN A 95 17.45 -20.29 -4.13
N ALA A 96 16.51 -19.75 -4.91
CA ALA A 96 16.45 -19.98 -6.36
C ALA A 96 17.71 -19.49 -7.12
N PHE A 97 18.42 -18.50 -6.57
CA PHE A 97 19.66 -17.98 -7.16
C PHE A 97 20.93 -18.54 -6.50
N ARG A 98 20.81 -19.50 -5.57
CA ARG A 98 21.95 -20.10 -4.86
C ARG A 98 22.99 -20.69 -5.81
N SER A 99 22.55 -21.48 -6.80
CA SER A 99 23.46 -22.12 -7.76
C SER A 99 24.19 -21.11 -8.63
N LEU A 100 23.52 -20.01 -9.01
CA LEU A 100 24.13 -18.90 -9.72
C LEU A 100 25.18 -18.19 -8.85
N ALA A 101 24.85 -17.92 -7.59
CA ALA A 101 25.78 -17.32 -6.63
C ALA A 101 27.02 -18.19 -6.38
N LYS A 102 26.85 -19.52 -6.32
CA LYS A 102 27.98 -20.46 -6.26
C LYS A 102 28.84 -20.41 -7.52
N LYS A 103 28.25 -20.35 -8.72
CA LYS A 103 29.01 -20.20 -9.97
C LYS A 103 29.82 -18.91 -10.05
N TYR A 104 29.30 -17.82 -9.50
CA TYR A 104 30.02 -16.55 -9.43
C TYR A 104 31.02 -16.46 -8.26
N ASP A 105 31.07 -17.47 -7.39
CA ASP A 105 31.84 -17.49 -6.15
C ASP A 105 31.50 -16.30 -5.22
N VAL A 106 30.19 -16.11 -4.99
CA VAL A 106 29.65 -15.00 -4.19
C VAL A 106 28.58 -15.43 -3.18
N TRP A 107 28.42 -16.73 -2.97
CA TRP A 107 27.44 -17.25 -2.03
C TRP A 107 27.91 -17.05 -0.59
N ASP A 108 27.07 -16.40 0.23
CA ASP A 108 27.29 -16.19 1.66
C ASP A 108 26.36 -17.13 2.45
N ASP A 109 26.92 -18.23 2.96
CA ASP A 109 26.16 -19.18 3.78
C ASP A 109 25.83 -18.63 5.18
N GLU A 110 26.52 -17.60 5.68
CA GLU A 110 26.31 -17.11 7.05
C GLU A 110 25.00 -16.31 7.15
N PHE A 111 24.83 -15.30 6.30
CA PHE A 111 23.61 -14.49 6.28
C PHE A 111 22.38 -15.36 5.96
N PHE A 112 22.48 -16.21 4.93
CA PHE A 112 21.35 -17.03 4.51
C PHE A 112 20.91 -18.00 5.62
N ARG A 113 21.86 -18.62 6.33
CA ARG A 113 21.54 -19.48 7.49
C ARG A 113 20.88 -18.70 8.61
N ALA A 114 21.40 -17.53 8.97
CA ALA A 114 20.79 -16.67 9.99
C ALA A 114 19.35 -16.29 9.61
N TYR A 115 19.11 -15.84 8.39
CA TYR A 115 17.78 -15.46 7.92
C TYR A 115 16.81 -16.65 7.80
N LYS A 116 17.32 -17.83 7.40
CA LYS A 116 16.53 -19.06 7.34
C LYS A 116 16.14 -19.58 8.73
N ASN A 117 17.02 -19.49 9.72
CA ASN A 117 16.72 -19.89 11.11
C ASN A 117 15.58 -19.05 11.70
N GLU A 118 15.52 -17.78 11.30
CA GLU A 118 14.44 -16.85 11.64
C GLU A 118 13.20 -16.99 10.74
N LYS A 119 13.13 -18.02 9.90
CA LYS A 119 12.01 -18.34 9.00
C LYS A 119 11.63 -17.18 8.06
N GLY A 120 12.59 -16.32 7.74
CA GLY A 120 12.38 -15.18 6.85
C GLY A 120 11.80 -13.95 7.54
N ASP A 121 11.69 -13.93 8.88
CA ASP A 121 11.35 -12.72 9.61
C ASP A 121 12.57 -11.79 9.69
N TYR A 122 12.58 -10.76 8.84
CA TYR A 122 13.66 -9.79 8.82
C TYR A 122 13.71 -8.91 10.09
N LYS A 123 12.62 -8.83 10.86
CA LYS A 123 12.61 -8.00 12.08
C LYS A 123 13.43 -8.64 13.19
N SER A 124 13.42 -9.96 13.30
CA SER A 124 14.22 -10.65 14.32
C SER A 124 15.72 -10.59 14.03
N LEU A 125 16.14 -10.37 12.77
CA LEU A 125 17.55 -10.11 12.42
C LEU A 125 18.15 -8.86 13.08
N ARG A 126 17.31 -7.99 13.66
CA ARG A 126 17.77 -6.87 14.49
C ARG A 126 18.40 -7.32 15.79
N ASP A 127 18.07 -8.53 16.26
CA ASP A 127 18.57 -9.13 17.49
C ASP A 127 19.61 -10.23 17.24
N VAL A 128 19.61 -10.82 16.04
CA VAL A 128 20.57 -11.87 15.68
C VAL A 128 21.96 -11.25 15.43
N LYS A 129 22.92 -11.59 16.28
CA LYS A 129 24.31 -11.14 16.14
C LYS A 129 25.04 -11.89 15.03
N VAL A 130 25.94 -11.17 14.35
CA VAL A 130 26.87 -11.79 13.40
C VAL A 130 27.89 -12.64 14.18
N PRO A 131 28.22 -13.86 13.74
CA PRO A 131 29.27 -14.66 14.35
C PRO A 131 30.59 -13.87 14.42
N ASN A 132 31.20 -13.80 15.60
CA ASN A 132 32.42 -13.02 15.88
C ASN A 132 32.30 -11.49 15.64
N GLY A 133 31.09 -10.98 15.40
CA GLY A 133 30.81 -9.58 15.17
C GLY A 133 30.26 -8.87 16.42
N GLY A 134 30.57 -7.58 16.54
CA GLY A 134 29.98 -6.70 17.56
C GLY A 134 28.59 -6.15 17.20
N THR A 135 28.03 -6.55 16.05
CA THR A 135 26.79 -5.99 15.47
C THR A 135 25.79 -7.09 15.09
N THR A 136 24.58 -6.67 14.68
CA THR A 136 23.49 -7.55 14.27
C THR A 136 23.43 -7.71 12.76
N TRP A 137 22.76 -8.77 12.30
CA TRP A 137 22.65 -9.06 10.87
C TRP A 137 21.92 -7.97 10.10
N ASP A 138 20.93 -7.28 10.69
CA ASP A 138 20.28 -6.13 10.04
C ASP A 138 21.29 -5.04 9.64
N ILE A 139 22.19 -4.67 10.56
CA ILE A 139 23.19 -3.63 10.33
C ILE A 139 24.27 -4.11 9.37
N GLU A 140 24.84 -5.29 9.62
CA GLU A 140 25.94 -5.81 8.81
C GLU A 140 25.52 -6.05 7.35
N ARG A 141 24.33 -6.62 7.14
CA ARG A 141 23.78 -6.83 5.80
C ARG A 141 23.58 -5.52 5.06
N ASN A 142 23.01 -4.50 5.71
CA ASN A 142 22.80 -3.20 5.07
C ASN A 142 24.13 -2.50 4.74
N LYS A 143 25.13 -2.64 5.61
CA LYS A 143 26.49 -2.14 5.35
C LYS A 143 27.10 -2.79 4.11
N ARG A 144 27.13 -4.13 4.06
CA ARG A 144 27.64 -4.89 2.90
C ARG A 144 26.91 -4.51 1.60
N LEU A 145 25.58 -4.36 1.65
CA LEU A 145 24.80 -3.94 0.50
C LEU A 145 25.11 -2.53 0.04
N LYS A 146 25.29 -1.57 0.96
CA LYS A 146 25.70 -0.20 0.60
C LYS A 146 27.04 -0.21 -0.14
N ASP A 147 28.00 -1.01 0.32
CA ASP A 147 29.31 -1.13 -0.33
C ASP A 147 29.19 -1.71 -1.75
N ILE A 148 28.38 -2.76 -1.93
CA ILE A 148 28.16 -3.38 -3.25
C ILE A 148 27.40 -2.43 -4.19
N ILE A 149 26.33 -1.79 -3.72
CA ILE A 149 25.53 -0.84 -4.51
C ILE A 149 26.35 0.40 -4.88
N GLY A 150 27.23 0.85 -3.98
CA GLY A 150 28.19 1.91 -4.26
C GLY A 150 29.08 1.54 -5.45
N LYS A 151 29.72 0.36 -5.40
CA LYS A 151 30.52 -0.15 -6.53
C LYS A 151 29.73 -0.24 -7.84
N ILE A 152 28.51 -0.77 -7.80
CA ILE A 152 27.64 -0.85 -9.00
C ILE A 152 27.42 0.54 -9.61
N LYS A 153 27.19 1.56 -8.78
CA LYS A 153 26.99 2.93 -9.24
C LYS A 153 28.28 3.55 -9.78
N ASP A 154 29.38 3.42 -9.04
CA ASP A 154 30.66 4.04 -9.39
C ASP A 154 31.22 3.44 -10.69
N GLU A 155 31.16 2.12 -10.82
CA GLU A 155 31.65 1.37 -11.98
C GLU A 155 30.58 1.23 -13.10
N HIS A 156 29.39 1.82 -12.91
CA HIS A 156 28.27 1.79 -13.88
C HIS A 156 27.87 0.37 -14.34
N ILE A 157 27.97 -0.60 -13.42
CA ILE A 157 27.68 -2.01 -13.68
C ILE A 157 26.18 -2.19 -13.89
N GLN A 158 25.79 -2.94 -14.91
CA GLN A 158 24.39 -3.29 -15.14
C GLN A 158 23.89 -4.28 -14.08
N TRP A 159 22.60 -4.22 -13.76
CA TRP A 159 22.00 -5.20 -12.83
C TRP A 159 21.85 -6.59 -13.46
N TYR A 160 21.85 -6.68 -14.78
CA TYR A 160 21.66 -7.93 -15.52
C TYR A 160 22.68 -8.04 -16.64
N GLU A 161 23.14 -9.26 -16.89
CA GLU A 161 24.10 -9.58 -17.94
C GLU A 161 23.50 -9.30 -19.33
N THR A 162 24.15 -8.41 -20.08
CA THR A 162 23.75 -8.02 -21.44
C THR A 162 24.44 -8.83 -22.52
N ASP A 163 25.56 -9.47 -22.19
CA ASP A 163 26.45 -10.10 -23.16
C ASP A 163 25.95 -11.49 -23.61
N ALA A 164 26.42 -11.92 -24.78
CA ALA A 164 26.01 -13.19 -25.39
C ALA A 164 26.65 -14.38 -24.64
N GLY A 165 25.82 -15.27 -24.10
CA GLY A 165 26.27 -16.49 -23.43
C GLY A 165 25.21 -17.08 -22.50
N ASP A 166 25.58 -18.11 -21.73
CA ASP A 166 24.66 -18.84 -20.83
C ASP A 166 24.04 -17.96 -19.74
N PHE A 167 24.73 -16.87 -19.39
CA PHE A 167 24.34 -15.92 -18.36
C PHE A 167 23.43 -14.78 -18.84
N ARG A 168 23.16 -14.66 -20.15
CA ARG A 168 22.38 -13.56 -20.71
C ARG A 168 21.01 -13.43 -20.04
N GLY A 169 20.70 -12.21 -19.59
CA GLY A 169 19.43 -11.86 -18.94
C GLY A 169 19.34 -12.27 -17.46
N LEU A 170 20.37 -12.91 -16.90
CA LEU A 170 20.47 -13.21 -15.48
C LEU A 170 21.14 -12.06 -14.71
N PRO A 171 21.01 -12.04 -13.37
CA PRO A 171 21.74 -11.08 -12.54
C PRO A 171 23.26 -11.14 -12.79
N THR A 172 23.90 -9.97 -12.83
CA THR A 172 25.37 -9.87 -12.84
C THR A 172 25.98 -10.41 -11.56
N LYS A 173 27.32 -10.57 -11.52
CA LYS A 173 28.04 -10.98 -10.30
C LYS A 173 27.71 -10.10 -9.10
N GLU A 174 27.70 -8.78 -9.29
CA GLU A 174 27.44 -7.80 -8.25
C GLU A 174 25.97 -7.79 -7.83
N HIS A 175 25.04 -7.93 -8.78
CA HIS A 175 23.63 -8.10 -8.42
C HIS A 175 23.40 -9.42 -7.68
N THR A 176 24.09 -10.50 -8.05
CA THR A 176 23.98 -11.79 -7.37
C THR A 176 24.51 -11.72 -5.94
N ARG A 177 25.55 -10.92 -5.64
CA ARG A 177 25.97 -10.59 -4.27
C ARG A 177 24.85 -9.91 -3.48
N CYS A 178 24.16 -8.95 -4.08
CA CYS A 178 23.00 -8.33 -3.46
C CYS A 178 21.88 -9.34 -3.17
N ILE A 179 21.61 -10.24 -4.10
CA ILE A 179 20.59 -11.29 -3.95
C ILE A 179 20.96 -12.27 -2.84
N ALA A 180 22.23 -12.65 -2.72
CA ALA A 180 22.73 -13.50 -1.63
C ALA A 180 22.51 -12.85 -0.25
N LEU A 181 22.58 -11.51 -0.17
CA LEU A 181 22.22 -10.70 1.00
C LEU A 181 20.72 -10.35 1.08
N GLY A 182 19.89 -10.99 0.27
CA GLY A 182 18.44 -10.83 0.28
C GLY A 182 17.94 -9.48 -0.22
N TYR A 183 18.61 -8.87 -1.20
CA TYR A 183 18.20 -7.60 -1.81
C TYR A 183 18.19 -7.64 -3.34
N SER A 184 17.24 -6.92 -3.92
CA SER A 184 17.25 -6.55 -5.33
C SER A 184 16.44 -5.28 -5.56
N PRO A 185 16.85 -4.38 -6.48
CA PRO A 185 16.03 -3.26 -6.91
C PRO A 185 14.79 -3.70 -7.73
N GLU A 186 14.82 -4.89 -8.34
CA GLU A 186 13.74 -5.41 -9.19
C GLU A 186 13.23 -6.79 -8.72
N PRO A 187 12.63 -6.89 -7.51
CA PRO A 187 12.20 -8.17 -6.92
C PRO A 187 11.18 -8.92 -7.80
N SER A 188 10.29 -8.19 -8.47
CA SER A 188 9.28 -8.76 -9.38
C SER A 188 9.92 -9.45 -10.60
N LYS A 189 11.06 -8.94 -11.08
CA LYS A 189 11.79 -9.52 -12.21
C LYS A 189 12.54 -10.77 -11.78
N LEU A 190 13.15 -10.76 -10.58
CA LEU A 190 13.77 -11.96 -10.00
C LEU A 190 12.77 -13.09 -9.80
N LYS A 191 11.56 -12.79 -9.33
CA LYS A 191 10.50 -13.79 -9.18
C LYS A 191 10.18 -14.51 -10.50
N LYS A 192 10.21 -13.80 -11.63
CA LYS A 192 10.01 -14.39 -12.96
C LYS A 192 11.21 -15.21 -13.43
N LEU A 193 12.42 -14.74 -13.12
CA LEU A 193 13.68 -15.40 -13.49
C LEU A 193 14.03 -16.59 -12.60
N ALA A 194 13.39 -16.74 -11.44
CA ALA A 194 13.67 -17.80 -10.48
C ALA A 194 13.54 -19.21 -11.09
N ALA A 195 12.53 -19.45 -11.95
CA ALA A 195 12.38 -20.73 -12.65
C ALA A 195 13.51 -20.97 -13.65
N GLN A 196 13.86 -19.96 -14.44
CA GLN A 196 14.94 -20.01 -15.41
C GLN A 196 16.32 -20.23 -14.75
N ALA A 197 16.55 -19.63 -13.59
CA ALA A 197 17.77 -19.80 -12.81
C ALA A 197 17.89 -21.25 -12.28
N ARG A 198 16.80 -21.84 -11.80
CA ARG A 198 16.78 -23.25 -11.36
C ARG A 198 17.01 -24.21 -12.51
N GLU A 199 16.38 -23.97 -13.65
CA GLU A 199 16.50 -24.82 -14.84
C GLU A 199 17.92 -24.82 -15.43
N LYS A 200 18.55 -23.63 -15.55
CA LYS A 200 19.88 -23.48 -16.16
C LYS A 200 21.04 -23.90 -15.25
N PHE A 201 20.87 -23.80 -13.93
CA PHE A 201 21.98 -23.97 -12.97
C PHE A 201 21.74 -25.09 -11.95
N GLY A 202 20.59 -25.77 -12.01
CA GLY A 202 20.19 -26.84 -11.10
C GLY A 202 19.76 -26.34 -9.72
N GLU A 203 18.96 -27.13 -9.00
CA GLU A 203 18.84 -27.01 -7.55
C GLU A 203 20.07 -27.69 -6.95
N GLY A 204 21.03 -26.92 -6.44
CA GLY A 204 22.18 -27.51 -5.73
C GLY A 204 21.67 -28.30 -4.53
N ASP A 205 22.06 -29.57 -4.43
CA ASP A 205 21.63 -30.57 -3.44
C ASP A 205 21.24 -29.97 -2.08
N ASP A 206 20.06 -30.41 -1.60
CA ASP A 206 19.66 -30.33 -0.21
C ASP A 206 20.72 -31.01 0.65
N ASP A 207 21.65 -30.21 1.17
CA ASP A 207 22.61 -30.69 2.15
C ASP A 207 21.83 -31.01 3.43
N MET A 208 21.61 -32.31 3.61
CA MET A 208 21.20 -32.97 4.84
C MET A 208 22.03 -32.44 6.01
N ASN A 209 21.44 -31.56 6.82
CA ASN A 209 21.85 -31.46 8.21
C ASN A 209 20.64 -31.75 9.11
N VAL A 210 20.56 -33.05 9.40
CA VAL A 210 19.82 -33.66 10.47
C VAL A 210 20.33 -33.10 11.79
N THR A 211 19.50 -32.34 12.51
CA THR A 211 19.49 -32.45 13.97
C THR A 211 18.25 -33.24 14.32
N GLU A 212 18.48 -34.53 14.61
CA GLU A 212 17.60 -35.40 15.38
C GLU A 212 17.19 -34.71 16.69
N GLU A 213 16.04 -35.11 17.24
CA GLU A 213 15.27 -34.53 18.36
C GLU A 213 14.20 -33.54 17.85
N GLU A 214 12.88 -33.81 17.79
CA GLU A 214 12.06 -34.73 18.58
C GLU A 214 10.88 -35.22 17.72
N ARG A 215 10.83 -36.52 17.43
CA ARG A 215 9.59 -37.25 17.13
C ARG A 215 9.31 -38.24 18.25
N ARG A 216 8.67 -37.77 19.32
CA ARG A 216 7.83 -38.55 20.26
C ARG A 216 6.89 -37.52 20.88
N GLY A 217 5.57 -37.62 20.90
CA GLY A 217 4.60 -38.63 20.52
C GLY A 217 3.31 -38.28 21.29
N THR A 218 2.16 -38.61 20.70
CA THR A 218 0.90 -38.92 21.41
C THR A 218 -0.04 -37.77 21.85
N LYS A 219 -1.04 -37.51 20.99
CA LYS A 219 -2.49 -37.69 21.20
C LYS A 219 -3.13 -37.39 22.59
N ARG A 220 -4.22 -36.59 22.52
CA ARG A 220 -5.33 -36.34 23.50
C ARG A 220 -4.95 -35.33 24.61
N THR A 221 -5.79 -34.38 25.05
CA THR A 221 -7.25 -34.37 25.22
C THR A 221 -7.74 -32.92 25.34
N ARG A 222 -9.00 -32.66 24.98
CA ARG A 222 -9.77 -31.49 25.45
C ARG A 222 -9.85 -31.52 26.97
N ASP A 223 -9.73 -30.35 27.61
CA ASP A 223 -10.60 -29.86 28.68
C ASP A 223 -10.26 -28.39 29.00
N SER A 224 -11.27 -27.52 28.94
CA SER A 224 -11.30 -26.21 29.62
C SER A 224 -11.89 -26.44 31.02
N PRO A 225 -11.62 -25.63 32.07
CA PRO A 225 -12.20 -24.27 32.17
C PRO A 225 -11.45 -23.19 32.99
N SER A 226 -11.81 -21.96 32.64
CA SER A 226 -11.90 -20.65 33.34
C SER A 226 -11.74 -20.54 34.88
N SER A 227 -11.08 -19.45 35.34
CA SER A 227 -11.42 -18.55 36.49
C SER A 227 -10.30 -17.48 36.63
N SER A 228 -10.45 -16.19 36.27
CA SER A 228 -11.17 -15.04 36.87
C SER A 228 -10.73 -14.64 38.28
N GLU A 229 -10.19 -13.42 38.45
CA GLU A 229 -10.42 -12.36 39.48
C GLU A 229 -9.73 -11.04 39.00
N SER A 230 -10.48 -9.99 38.60
CA SER A 230 -10.79 -8.71 39.32
C SER A 230 -9.63 -8.09 40.13
N ASP A 231 -9.34 -6.78 40.16
CA ASP A 231 -10.10 -5.57 39.83
C ASP A 231 -9.18 -4.32 39.89
N SER A 232 -9.72 -3.16 39.48
CA SER A 232 -9.34 -1.77 39.83
C SER A 232 -8.54 -0.94 38.79
N GLU A 233 -9.28 -0.10 38.05
CA GLU A 233 -8.79 1.16 37.47
C GLU A 233 -8.67 2.28 38.53
N PRO A 234 -8.08 3.44 38.16
CA PRO A 234 -8.98 4.58 37.91
C PRO A 234 -8.64 5.44 36.68
N GLU A 235 -9.74 6.02 36.16
CA GLU A 235 -9.90 6.94 35.04
C GLU A 235 -9.16 8.29 35.20
N ARG A 236 -8.79 8.95 34.08
CA ARG A 236 -9.39 10.25 33.64
C ARG A 236 -8.73 10.88 32.40
N LYS A 237 -9.61 11.17 31.43
CA LYS A 237 -9.68 12.33 30.50
C LYS A 237 -8.57 12.54 29.44
N CYS A 238 -8.89 12.10 28.22
CA CYS A 238 -8.37 12.65 26.97
C CYS A 238 -9.03 14.02 26.66
N ALA A 239 -8.23 15.08 26.65
CA ALA A 239 -8.59 16.34 26.00
C ALA A 239 -8.02 16.35 24.57
N ARG A 240 -8.91 16.43 23.58
CA ARG A 240 -8.58 16.70 22.19
C ARG A 240 -8.06 18.13 22.06
N ARG A 241 -6.95 18.34 21.35
CA ARG A 241 -6.70 19.63 20.68
C ARG A 241 -6.12 19.39 19.30
N SER A 242 -6.96 19.70 18.32
CA SER A 242 -6.71 19.75 16.90
C SER A 242 -5.88 20.98 16.54
N SER A 243 -5.02 20.84 15.52
CA SER A 243 -4.69 21.94 14.60
C SER A 243 -3.98 21.37 13.36
N GLU A 244 -4.73 21.19 12.29
CA GLU A 244 -4.33 21.62 10.93
C GLU A 244 -5.58 21.56 10.05
N THR A 245 -6.40 22.59 10.25
CA THR A 245 -7.56 22.95 9.45
C THR A 245 -7.05 23.67 8.21
N THR A 246 -7.36 23.14 7.02
CA THR A 246 -7.73 23.87 5.78
C THR A 246 -7.55 22.94 4.58
N LYS A 247 -8.54 22.07 4.31
CA LYS A 247 -8.87 21.56 2.95
C LYS A 247 -10.07 20.59 2.85
N ASN A 248 -10.72 20.15 3.94
CA ASN A 248 -11.70 19.06 3.89
C ASN A 248 -13.08 19.37 4.53
N GLU A 249 -13.60 20.60 4.44
CA GLU A 249 -14.87 20.93 5.10
C GLU A 249 -16.12 20.20 4.52
N GLN A 250 -16.04 19.59 3.33
CA GLN A 250 -17.19 18.95 2.69
C GLN A 250 -17.11 17.42 2.58
N ASP A 251 -15.91 16.83 2.51
CA ASP A 251 -15.74 15.38 2.71
C ASP A 251 -16.17 14.97 4.14
N GLU A 252 -15.97 15.87 5.12
CA GLU A 252 -16.47 15.70 6.49
C GLU A 252 -18.00 15.58 6.59
N LYS A 253 -18.76 16.17 5.64
CA LYS A 253 -20.24 16.16 5.67
C LYS A 253 -20.83 14.84 5.17
N VAL A 254 -20.12 14.10 4.31
CA VAL A 254 -20.49 12.73 3.91
C VAL A 254 -20.03 11.75 4.99
N GLU A 255 -18.84 11.94 5.57
CA GLU A 255 -18.40 11.16 6.73
C GLU A 255 -19.30 11.33 7.94
N SER A 256 -19.95 12.49 8.14
CA SER A 256 -20.89 12.70 9.26
C SER A 256 -22.20 11.91 9.14
N VAL A 257 -22.56 11.43 7.95
CA VAL A 257 -23.80 10.66 7.71
C VAL A 257 -23.56 9.15 7.92
N LEU A 258 -22.34 8.68 7.65
CA LEU A 258 -21.92 7.29 7.79
C LEU A 258 -21.72 6.90 9.26
N GLY A 259 -22.24 5.74 9.66
CA GLY A 259 -22.15 5.29 11.05
C GLY A 259 -22.23 3.77 11.20
N PHE A 260 -21.74 3.31 12.35
CA PHE A 260 -21.65 1.89 12.72
C PHE A 260 -22.21 1.62 14.13
N LYS A 261 -23.12 2.49 14.59
CA LYS A 261 -23.67 2.42 15.96
C LYS A 261 -24.44 1.12 16.21
N ASP A 262 -25.23 0.71 15.22
CA ASP A 262 -26.14 -0.43 15.25
C ASP A 262 -26.38 -0.92 13.81
N LYS A 263 -27.05 -2.07 13.70
CA LYS A 263 -27.37 -2.74 12.43
C LYS A 263 -28.13 -1.83 11.48
N GLU A 264 -29.11 -1.09 11.98
CA GLU A 264 -29.96 -0.18 11.18
C GLU A 264 -29.13 0.95 10.59
N LYS A 265 -28.24 1.55 11.40
CA LYS A 265 -27.33 2.60 10.94
C LYS A 265 -26.30 2.09 9.94
N ALA A 266 -25.85 0.84 10.08
CA ALA A 266 -24.98 0.20 9.09
C ALA A 266 -25.68 0.06 7.73
N LEU A 267 -26.92 -0.42 7.72
CA LEU A 267 -27.74 -0.52 6.50
C LEU A 267 -28.00 0.85 5.86
N GLN A 268 -28.31 1.87 6.67
CA GLN A 268 -28.43 3.25 6.18
C GLN A 268 -27.12 3.77 5.57
N SER A 269 -25.99 3.41 6.16
CA SER A 269 -24.67 3.82 5.66
C SER A 269 -24.37 3.18 4.31
N ILE A 270 -24.65 1.89 4.14
CA ILE A 270 -24.56 1.21 2.84
C ILE A 270 -25.49 1.88 1.83
N LYS A 271 -26.74 2.15 2.20
CA LYS A 271 -27.71 2.83 1.32
C LYS A 271 -27.26 4.22 0.90
N SER A 272 -26.62 4.99 1.79
CA SER A 272 -26.09 6.32 1.46
C SER A 272 -24.88 6.31 0.52
N LEU A 273 -24.22 5.16 0.42
CA LEU A 273 -23.10 4.93 -0.51
C LEU A 273 -23.56 4.36 -1.85
N GLU A 274 -24.83 3.93 -1.96
CA GLU A 274 -25.40 3.37 -3.17
C GLU A 274 -25.28 4.35 -4.36
N GLY A 275 -24.92 3.81 -5.53
CA GLY A 275 -24.69 4.61 -6.74
C GLY A 275 -23.31 5.26 -6.83
N ARG A 276 -22.51 5.33 -5.74
CA ARG A 276 -21.11 5.78 -5.82
C ARG A 276 -20.19 4.71 -6.41
N ASP A 277 -18.95 5.08 -6.72
CA ASP A 277 -17.92 4.15 -7.23
C ASP A 277 -17.76 2.94 -6.30
N ILE A 278 -17.80 1.73 -6.87
CA ILE A 278 -17.76 0.48 -6.10
C ILE A 278 -16.47 0.38 -5.26
N SER A 279 -15.36 0.87 -5.79
CA SER A 279 -14.09 0.98 -5.04
C SER A 279 -14.18 1.97 -3.87
N TYR A 280 -14.89 3.10 -4.04
CA TYR A 280 -15.09 4.07 -2.98
C TYR A 280 -15.98 3.50 -1.86
N GLN A 281 -17.08 2.82 -2.23
CA GLN A 281 -17.95 2.15 -1.27
C GLN A 281 -17.15 1.14 -0.42
N PHE A 282 -16.30 0.35 -1.07
CA PHE A 282 -15.43 -0.61 -0.38
C PHE A 282 -14.49 0.05 0.62
N HIS A 283 -13.81 1.12 0.23
CA HIS A 283 -12.91 1.83 1.15
C HIS A 283 -13.65 2.50 2.31
N ALA A 284 -14.82 3.10 2.05
CA ALA A 284 -15.64 3.71 3.09
C ALA A 284 -16.13 2.67 4.10
N ILE A 285 -16.65 1.53 3.62
CA ILE A 285 -17.16 0.44 4.45
C ILE A 285 -16.02 -0.23 5.25
N SER A 286 -14.89 -0.52 4.59
CA SER A 286 -13.70 -1.05 5.28
C SER A 286 -13.17 -0.11 6.36
N GLY A 287 -13.26 1.21 6.13
CA GLY A 287 -12.93 2.23 7.13
C GLY A 287 -13.88 2.22 8.33
N LEU A 288 -15.18 2.02 8.09
CA LEU A 288 -16.18 1.88 9.17
C LEU A 288 -15.92 0.64 10.03
N VAL A 289 -15.58 -0.50 9.42
CA VAL A 289 -15.21 -1.74 10.14
C VAL A 289 -14.03 -1.49 11.07
N LYS A 290 -12.91 -0.96 10.57
CA LYS A 290 -11.72 -0.66 11.39
C LYS A 290 -12.01 0.31 12.53
N ARG A 291 -12.87 1.30 12.30
CA ARG A 291 -13.31 2.22 13.35
C ARG A 291 -14.20 1.53 14.38
N ALA A 292 -15.11 0.65 13.96
CA ALA A 292 -15.94 -0.15 14.84
C ALA A 292 -15.11 -1.07 15.73
N GLU A 293 -14.15 -1.80 15.17
CA GLU A 293 -13.20 -2.65 15.91
C GLU A 293 -12.46 -1.87 17.00
N ARG A 294 -11.96 -0.69 16.65
CA ARG A 294 -11.29 0.20 17.60
C ARG A 294 -12.22 0.62 18.73
N VAL A 295 -13.46 1.03 18.42
CA VAL A 295 -14.42 1.45 19.44
C VAL A 295 -14.82 0.28 20.34
N ILE A 296 -15.01 -0.92 19.78
CA ILE A 296 -15.26 -2.16 20.54
C ILE A 296 -14.11 -2.43 21.51
N SER A 297 -12.85 -2.33 21.06
CA SER A 297 -11.68 -2.60 21.90
C SER A 297 -11.53 -1.66 23.10
N CYS A 298 -12.11 -0.46 23.02
CA CYS A 298 -12.00 0.56 24.07
C CYS A 298 -13.29 0.73 24.91
N THR A 299 -14.37 0.02 24.56
CA THR A 299 -15.68 0.18 25.22
C THR A 299 -15.92 -0.97 26.18
N LYS A 300 -16.46 -0.70 27.38
CA LYS A 300 -16.87 -1.72 28.37
C LYS A 300 -18.39 -1.97 28.40
N ASP A 301 -19.16 -1.19 27.64
CA ASP A 301 -20.62 -1.33 27.50
C ASP A 301 -20.97 -2.52 26.60
N GLU A 302 -21.52 -3.58 27.19
CA GLU A 302 -21.88 -4.83 26.52
C GLU A 302 -22.96 -4.64 25.44
N GLN A 303 -23.97 -3.80 25.71
CA GLN A 303 -25.05 -3.56 24.76
C GLN A 303 -24.53 -2.80 23.54
N LYS A 304 -23.65 -1.82 23.76
CA LYS A 304 -22.98 -1.09 22.67
C LYS A 304 -22.07 -2.01 21.87
N ILE A 305 -21.31 -2.89 22.52
CA ILE A 305 -20.49 -3.91 21.83
C ILE A 305 -21.37 -4.80 20.96
N LYS A 306 -22.50 -5.30 21.48
CA LYS A 306 -23.44 -6.13 20.73
C LYS A 306 -23.96 -5.41 19.50
N ASN A 307 -24.45 -4.18 19.65
CA ASN A 307 -24.97 -3.38 18.53
C ASN A 307 -23.89 -3.12 17.45
N MET A 308 -22.65 -2.82 17.86
CA MET A 308 -21.54 -2.61 16.92
C MET A 308 -21.10 -3.91 16.22
N ARG A 309 -21.18 -5.06 16.91
CA ARG A 309 -20.91 -6.37 16.28
C ARG A 309 -21.95 -6.72 15.21
N GLU A 310 -23.23 -6.47 15.49
CA GLU A 310 -24.30 -6.64 14.50
C GLU A 310 -24.13 -5.68 13.30
N ALA A 311 -23.68 -4.45 13.54
CA ALA A 311 -23.31 -3.50 12.49
C ALA A 311 -22.12 -3.99 11.64
N MET A 312 -21.09 -4.54 12.29
CA MET A 312 -19.91 -5.10 11.60
C MET A 312 -20.28 -6.28 10.72
N GLU A 313 -21.15 -7.19 11.19
CA GLU A 313 -21.60 -8.33 10.40
C GLU A 313 -22.24 -7.88 9.07
N VAL A 314 -23.05 -6.82 9.10
CA VAL A 314 -23.62 -6.22 7.87
C VAL A 314 -22.52 -5.74 6.91
N PHE A 315 -21.49 -5.06 7.42
CA PHE A 315 -20.39 -4.57 6.59
C PHE A 315 -19.48 -5.69 6.08
N GLU A 316 -19.16 -6.68 6.90
CA GLU A 316 -18.35 -7.84 6.52
C GLU A 316 -19.04 -8.70 5.47
N ASN A 317 -20.36 -8.87 5.57
CA ASN A 317 -21.14 -9.54 4.52
C ASN A 317 -21.06 -8.78 3.19
N TRP A 318 -21.15 -7.45 3.23
CA TRP A 318 -20.98 -6.61 2.04
C TRP A 318 -19.56 -6.70 1.45
N ILE A 319 -18.53 -6.70 2.31
CA ILE A 319 -17.11 -6.82 1.90
C ILE A 319 -16.85 -8.22 1.30
N THR A 320 -17.43 -9.26 1.90
CA THR A 320 -17.32 -10.64 1.41
C THR A 320 -17.97 -10.77 0.04
N ASP A 321 -19.18 -10.23 -0.14
CA ASP A 321 -19.84 -10.16 -1.44
C ASP A 321 -18.99 -9.42 -2.49
N TYR A 322 -18.41 -8.27 -2.12
CA TYR A 322 -17.49 -7.53 -2.99
C TYR A 322 -16.31 -8.37 -3.47
N ASN A 323 -15.66 -9.11 -2.56
CA ASN A 323 -14.47 -9.90 -2.85
C ASN A 323 -14.81 -11.18 -3.65
N VAL A 324 -15.86 -11.90 -3.25
CA VAL A 324 -16.26 -13.18 -3.86
C VAL A 324 -16.82 -12.99 -5.26
N ASN A 325 -17.68 -11.98 -5.45
CA ASN A 325 -18.32 -11.71 -6.74
C ASN A 325 -17.48 -10.80 -7.66
N GLY A 326 -16.24 -10.47 -7.27
CA GLY A 326 -15.34 -9.69 -8.10
C GLY A 326 -15.86 -8.29 -8.44
N ARG A 327 -16.66 -7.68 -7.56
CA ARG A 327 -17.40 -6.42 -7.81
C ARG A 327 -16.49 -5.23 -8.14
N SER A 328 -15.19 -5.35 -7.87
CA SER A 328 -14.16 -4.41 -8.37
C SER A 328 -14.24 -4.16 -9.88
N GLY A 329 -14.64 -5.17 -10.68
CA GLY A 329 -14.81 -5.05 -12.13
C GLY A 329 -16.04 -4.26 -12.58
N GLU A 330 -16.98 -3.99 -11.67
CA GLU A 330 -18.17 -3.15 -11.93
C GLU A 330 -17.85 -1.65 -11.84
N ASN A 331 -16.61 -1.29 -11.51
CA ASN A 331 -16.22 0.10 -11.33
C ASN A 331 -16.11 0.84 -12.68
N PHE A 332 -16.90 1.91 -12.83
CA PHE A 332 -16.81 2.79 -14.00
C PHE A 332 -15.60 3.73 -13.88
N ASN A 333 -14.43 3.26 -14.27
CA ASN A 333 -13.20 4.07 -14.23
C ASN A 333 -13.35 5.35 -15.07
N TYR A 334 -12.83 6.46 -14.55
CA TYR A 334 -12.90 7.76 -15.21
C TYR A 334 -11.89 7.84 -16.37
N LEU A 335 -12.35 8.34 -17.50
CA LEU A 335 -11.50 8.79 -18.60
C LEU A 335 -10.87 10.14 -18.25
N THR A 336 -9.67 10.39 -18.76
CA THR A 336 -9.06 11.73 -18.69
C THR A 336 -9.90 12.72 -19.48
N ILE A 337 -9.98 13.96 -18.99
CA ILE A 337 -10.81 14.99 -19.63
C ILE A 337 -10.46 15.23 -21.10
N ASP A 338 -9.18 15.16 -21.45
CA ASP A 338 -8.71 15.31 -22.83
C ASP A 338 -9.22 14.21 -23.76
N VAL A 339 -9.40 12.99 -23.24
CA VAL A 339 -9.98 11.90 -24.00
C VAL A 339 -11.45 12.21 -24.26
N VAL A 340 -12.21 12.59 -23.24
CA VAL A 340 -13.64 12.91 -23.40
C VAL A 340 -13.84 14.05 -24.41
N ARG A 341 -13.04 15.12 -24.29
CA ARG A 341 -13.03 16.26 -25.23
C ARG A 341 -12.76 15.83 -26.67
N ALA A 342 -11.76 14.97 -26.88
CA ALA A 342 -11.37 14.52 -28.22
C ALA A 342 -12.51 13.78 -28.96
N PHE A 343 -13.39 13.09 -28.23
CA PHE A 343 -14.52 12.36 -28.82
C PHE A 343 -15.80 13.19 -28.95
N LYS A 344 -15.81 14.47 -28.54
CA LYS A 344 -16.97 15.36 -28.68
C LYS A 344 -17.47 15.48 -30.13
N PRO A 345 -16.61 15.67 -31.17
CA PRO A 345 -17.10 15.75 -32.55
C PRO A 345 -17.75 14.45 -33.05
N LEU A 346 -17.32 13.29 -32.52
CA LEU A 346 -17.96 12.01 -32.83
C LEU A 346 -19.36 11.92 -32.19
N ALA A 347 -19.52 12.45 -30.97
CA ALA A 347 -20.81 12.51 -30.30
C ALA A 347 -21.81 13.40 -31.04
N GLU A 348 -21.38 14.59 -31.47
CA GLU A 348 -22.19 15.51 -32.29
C GLU A 348 -22.65 14.84 -33.58
N ARG A 349 -21.78 14.07 -34.20
CA ARG A 349 -22.09 13.32 -35.42
C ARG A 349 -23.13 12.23 -35.21
N TYR A 350 -23.07 11.51 -34.09
CA TYR A 350 -24.09 10.52 -33.73
C TYR A 350 -25.39 11.16 -33.22
N GLY A 351 -25.45 12.49 -33.10
CA GLY A 351 -26.61 13.19 -32.57
C GLY A 351 -26.82 12.98 -31.07
N ILE A 352 -25.74 12.69 -30.33
CA ILE A 352 -25.79 12.48 -28.89
C ILE A 352 -25.92 13.84 -28.21
N GLU A 353 -26.98 14.02 -27.42
CA GLU A 353 -27.26 15.27 -26.71
C GLU A 353 -26.20 15.57 -25.64
N ASP A 354 -25.88 16.84 -25.45
CA ASP A 354 -24.99 17.28 -24.36
C ASP A 354 -25.70 17.14 -23.02
N ASN A 355 -25.28 16.13 -22.25
CA ASN A 355 -25.79 15.82 -20.93
C ASN A 355 -25.27 16.79 -19.83
N GLY A 356 -24.41 17.75 -20.17
CA GLY A 356 -23.82 18.72 -19.25
C GLY A 356 -22.71 18.14 -18.35
N PHE A 357 -22.45 16.83 -18.39
CA PHE A 357 -21.40 16.18 -17.59
C PHE A 357 -20.02 16.72 -17.97
N LEU A 358 -19.73 16.84 -19.27
CA LEU A 358 -18.43 17.33 -19.74
C LEU A 358 -18.14 18.72 -19.17
N LYS A 359 -19.11 19.64 -19.23
CA LYS A 359 -18.97 20.99 -18.69
C LYS A 359 -18.59 20.98 -17.21
N VAL A 360 -19.30 20.20 -16.40
CA VAL A 360 -18.99 20.09 -14.95
C VAL A 360 -17.65 19.41 -14.72
N TYR A 361 -17.29 18.44 -15.56
CA TYR A 361 -15.99 17.78 -15.48
C TYR A 361 -14.83 18.73 -15.83
N GLU A 362 -15.07 19.70 -16.71
CA GLU A 362 -14.14 20.80 -17.03
C GLU A 362 -14.02 21.80 -15.89
N GLU A 363 -15.12 22.19 -15.25
CA GLU A 363 -15.11 23.12 -14.10
C GLU A 363 -14.29 22.58 -12.92
N VAL A 364 -14.22 21.25 -12.76
CA VAL A 364 -13.42 20.60 -11.72
C VAL A 364 -11.99 20.21 -12.16
N ASP A 365 -11.59 20.58 -13.38
CA ASP A 365 -10.29 20.29 -13.99
C ASP A 365 -9.99 18.78 -14.09
N GLY A 366 -11.00 17.99 -14.44
CA GLY A 366 -10.87 16.53 -14.58
C GLY A 366 -10.70 15.77 -13.26
N ASP A 367 -10.74 16.44 -12.11
CA ASP A 367 -10.65 15.81 -10.80
C ASP A 367 -11.98 15.15 -10.41
N TYR A 368 -12.08 13.84 -10.67
CA TYR A 368 -13.27 13.05 -10.38
C TYR A 368 -13.65 13.03 -8.90
N LYS A 369 -12.73 13.32 -7.97
CA LYS A 369 -13.06 13.36 -6.54
C LYS A 369 -13.98 14.55 -6.23
N LYS A 370 -13.79 15.67 -6.91
CA LYS A 370 -14.64 16.87 -6.74
C LYS A 370 -16.07 16.66 -7.24
N LEU A 371 -16.28 15.71 -8.17
CA LEU A 371 -17.63 15.32 -8.63
C LEU A 371 -18.49 14.70 -7.52
N ARG A 372 -17.87 14.21 -6.44
CA ARG A 372 -18.58 13.68 -5.25
C ARG A 372 -19.24 14.75 -4.42
N SER A 373 -18.87 16.01 -4.63
CA SER A 373 -19.41 17.18 -3.95
C SER A 373 -20.22 18.08 -4.90
N ALA A 374 -19.98 17.96 -6.23
CA ALA A 374 -20.74 18.68 -7.25
C ALA A 374 -22.18 18.12 -7.33
N ARG A 375 -23.19 18.96 -7.09
CA ARG A 375 -24.60 18.58 -7.17
C ARG A 375 -25.11 18.58 -8.61
N PHE A 376 -25.92 17.59 -8.93
CA PHE A 376 -26.68 17.57 -10.19
C PHE A 376 -27.81 18.61 -10.11
N PRO A 377 -28.03 19.45 -11.14
CA PRO A 377 -29.16 20.37 -11.16
C PRO A 377 -30.49 19.64 -10.91
N GLU A 378 -31.40 20.25 -10.15
CA GLU A 378 -32.76 19.72 -9.92
C GLU A 378 -32.84 18.43 -9.08
N SER A 379 -31.73 17.96 -8.48
CA SER A 379 -31.73 16.79 -7.61
C SER A 379 -30.77 16.95 -6.42
N ASP A 380 -31.05 16.21 -5.35
CA ASP A 380 -30.15 16.11 -4.18
C ASP A 380 -28.97 15.15 -4.40
N VAL A 381 -28.87 14.54 -5.58
CA VAL A 381 -27.75 13.64 -5.93
C VAL A 381 -26.56 14.41 -6.51
N THR A 382 -25.38 13.84 -6.33
CA THR A 382 -24.13 14.36 -6.87
C THR A 382 -23.84 13.81 -8.27
N TRP A 383 -23.00 14.50 -9.02
CA TRP A 383 -22.66 14.13 -10.40
C TRP A 383 -22.02 12.74 -10.51
N ASP A 384 -21.22 12.31 -9.53
CA ASP A 384 -20.67 10.94 -9.47
C ASP A 384 -21.79 9.88 -9.44
N VAL A 385 -22.80 10.07 -8.59
CA VAL A 385 -23.94 9.15 -8.44
C VAL A 385 -24.80 9.13 -9.70
N LYS A 386 -25.15 10.30 -10.25
CA LYS A 386 -25.97 10.41 -11.46
C LYS A 386 -25.28 9.73 -12.66
N ARG A 387 -23.98 10.00 -12.85
CA ARG A 387 -23.15 9.43 -13.91
C ARG A 387 -23.08 7.90 -13.79
N ASN A 388 -22.78 7.38 -12.60
CA ASN A 388 -22.69 5.93 -12.38
C ASN A 388 -24.03 5.21 -12.55
N LYS A 389 -25.14 5.84 -12.17
CA LYS A 389 -26.48 5.30 -12.41
C LYS A 389 -26.76 5.16 -13.92
N HIS A 390 -26.55 6.25 -14.66
CA HIS A 390 -26.81 6.26 -16.09
C HIS A 390 -25.88 5.31 -16.86
N LEU A 391 -24.58 5.30 -16.55
CA LEU A 391 -23.64 4.34 -17.14
C LEU A 391 -24.04 2.89 -16.87
N ARG A 392 -24.61 2.58 -15.70
CA ARG A 392 -25.10 1.24 -15.41
C ARG A 392 -26.26 0.83 -16.32
N GLU A 393 -27.21 1.73 -16.51
CA GLU A 393 -28.34 1.54 -17.43
C GLU A 393 -27.84 1.33 -18.87
N LEU A 394 -26.94 2.19 -19.34
CA LEU A 394 -26.38 2.13 -20.69
C LEU A 394 -25.52 0.88 -20.94
N VAL A 395 -24.63 0.52 -20.01
CA VAL A 395 -23.81 -0.69 -20.14
C VAL A 395 -24.66 -1.96 -20.06
N ASN A 396 -25.71 -1.99 -19.25
CA ASN A 396 -26.65 -3.11 -19.24
C ASN A 396 -27.39 -3.21 -20.58
N HIS A 397 -27.83 -2.08 -21.13
CA HIS A 397 -28.45 -2.04 -22.46
C HIS A 397 -27.54 -2.61 -23.56
N ILE A 398 -26.27 -2.18 -23.59
CA ILE A 398 -25.24 -2.68 -24.52
C ILE A 398 -25.07 -4.19 -24.38
N LYS A 399 -25.01 -4.70 -23.14
CA LYS A 399 -24.88 -6.14 -22.87
C LYS A 399 -26.11 -6.93 -23.30
N GLU A 400 -27.31 -6.46 -22.95
CA GLU A 400 -28.57 -7.15 -23.25
C GLU A 400 -28.83 -7.23 -24.76
N LYS A 401 -28.51 -6.15 -25.49
CA LYS A 401 -28.66 -6.10 -26.95
C LYS A 401 -27.44 -6.60 -27.72
N TYR A 402 -26.39 -7.07 -27.04
CA TYR A 402 -25.13 -7.54 -27.64
C TYR A 402 -24.51 -6.53 -28.62
N ILE A 403 -24.58 -5.23 -28.27
CA ILE A 403 -24.05 -4.16 -29.10
C ILE A 403 -22.52 -4.19 -29.02
N GLN A 404 -21.85 -4.10 -30.17
CA GLN A 404 -20.40 -4.00 -30.23
C GLN A 404 -19.94 -2.66 -29.65
N TRP A 405 -18.84 -2.63 -28.91
CA TRP A 405 -18.26 -1.38 -28.41
C TRP A 405 -17.65 -0.53 -29.53
N PHE A 406 -17.18 -1.18 -30.60
CA PHE A 406 -16.52 -0.51 -31.71
C PHE A 406 -17.15 -0.93 -33.03
N GLU A 407 -17.23 0.03 -33.95
CA GLU A 407 -17.72 -0.18 -35.29
C GLU A 407 -16.86 -1.18 -36.05
N THR A 408 -17.53 -2.12 -36.71
CA THR A 408 -16.89 -3.17 -37.51
C THR A 408 -16.93 -2.88 -39.01
N ASP A 409 -17.81 -1.97 -39.44
CA ASP A 409 -18.01 -1.55 -40.81
C ASP A 409 -16.75 -0.92 -41.40
N ALA A 410 -16.46 -1.25 -42.66
CA ALA A 410 -15.21 -0.86 -43.32
C ALA A 410 -14.94 0.66 -43.29
N LYS A 411 -16.00 1.49 -43.34
CA LYS A 411 -15.90 2.95 -43.31
C LYS A 411 -15.63 3.53 -41.92
N PHE A 412 -16.09 2.85 -40.86
CA PHE A 412 -16.02 3.34 -39.47
C PHE A 412 -15.12 2.46 -38.58
N ARG A 413 -14.42 1.48 -39.18
CA ARG A 413 -13.74 0.41 -38.47
C ARG A 413 -12.83 0.96 -37.38
N GLY A 414 -13.12 0.53 -36.15
CA GLY A 414 -12.35 0.86 -34.96
C GLY A 414 -12.73 2.18 -34.29
N LEU A 415 -13.69 2.94 -34.81
CA LEU A 415 -14.34 4.01 -34.05
C LEU A 415 -15.30 3.42 -33.00
N PRO A 416 -15.52 4.08 -31.86
CA PRO A 416 -16.59 3.73 -30.92
C PRO A 416 -17.96 3.78 -31.60
N THR A 417 -18.86 2.85 -31.25
CA THR A 417 -20.28 2.92 -31.66
C THR A 417 -20.99 4.11 -31.02
N ALA A 418 -22.24 4.39 -31.41
CA ALA A 418 -23.04 5.46 -30.81
C ALA A 418 -23.17 5.28 -29.28
N GLU A 419 -23.52 4.07 -28.82
CA GLU A 419 -23.70 3.74 -27.40
C GLU A 419 -22.37 3.78 -26.62
N HIS A 420 -21.26 3.38 -27.24
CA HIS A 420 -19.94 3.54 -26.63
C HIS A 420 -19.52 5.01 -26.58
N THR A 421 -19.84 5.79 -27.61
CA THR A 421 -19.58 7.24 -27.63
C THR A 421 -20.38 7.94 -26.54
N GLU A 422 -21.62 7.54 -26.29
CA GLU A 422 -22.42 8.04 -25.18
C GLU A 422 -21.76 7.71 -23.82
N CYS A 423 -21.25 6.48 -23.64
CA CYS A 423 -20.45 6.14 -22.45
C CYS A 423 -19.21 7.05 -22.30
N ILE A 424 -18.52 7.35 -23.40
CA ILE A 424 -17.34 8.22 -23.42
C ILE A 424 -17.71 9.64 -23.00
N MET A 425 -18.85 10.16 -23.45
CA MET A 425 -19.36 11.47 -23.04
C MET A 425 -19.72 11.54 -21.56
N TRP A 426 -20.01 10.40 -20.92
CA TRP A 426 -20.12 10.24 -19.47
C TRP A 426 -18.79 9.89 -18.77
N GLY A 427 -17.67 10.02 -19.49
CA GLY A 427 -16.32 9.81 -18.96
C GLY A 427 -15.98 8.34 -18.68
N PHE A 428 -16.56 7.38 -19.41
CA PHE A 428 -16.28 5.95 -19.25
C PHE A 428 -15.99 5.25 -20.58
N SER A 429 -15.14 4.23 -20.54
CA SER A 429 -14.94 3.31 -21.66
C SER A 429 -14.57 1.93 -21.15
N HIS A 430 -15.10 0.90 -21.81
CA HIS A 430 -14.70 -0.49 -21.57
C HIS A 430 -13.24 -0.76 -21.96
N ASP A 431 -12.73 -0.10 -23.00
CA ASP A 431 -11.35 -0.25 -23.48
C ASP A 431 -10.68 1.13 -23.65
N VAL A 432 -10.09 1.61 -22.56
CA VAL A 432 -9.38 2.89 -22.52
C VAL A 432 -8.12 2.86 -23.39
N ALA A 433 -7.44 1.71 -23.49
CA ALA A 433 -6.19 1.59 -24.23
C ALA A 433 -6.43 1.76 -25.73
N LYS A 434 -7.52 1.17 -26.26
CA LYS A 434 -7.90 1.32 -27.66
C LYS A 434 -8.33 2.74 -27.99
N LEU A 435 -9.03 3.45 -27.08
CA LEU A 435 -9.32 4.87 -27.26
C LEU A 435 -8.05 5.71 -27.35
N LYS A 436 -7.09 5.50 -26.42
CA LYS A 436 -5.82 6.23 -26.43
C LYS A 436 -5.01 6.02 -27.71
N LYS A 437 -5.02 4.80 -28.26
CA LYS A 437 -4.38 4.49 -29.55
C LYS A 437 -5.08 5.16 -30.73
N LEU A 438 -6.39 5.41 -30.62
CA LEU A 438 -7.19 6.04 -31.67
C LEU A 438 -6.99 7.56 -31.73
N LEU A 439 -6.70 8.22 -30.60
CA LEU A 439 -6.56 9.68 -30.49
C LEU A 439 -5.71 10.34 -31.61
N PRO A 440 -4.50 9.84 -31.95
CA PRO A 440 -3.66 10.51 -32.97
C PRO A 440 -4.30 10.51 -34.35
N THR A 441 -5.08 9.48 -34.67
CA THR A 441 -5.73 9.28 -35.98
C THR A 441 -7.22 9.67 -35.97
N LEU A 442 -7.73 10.17 -34.84
CA LEU A 442 -9.17 10.40 -34.67
C LEU A 442 -9.66 11.52 -35.58
N ASN A 443 -8.93 12.65 -35.62
CA ASN A 443 -9.30 13.79 -36.47
C ASN A 443 -9.23 13.42 -37.95
N GLU A 444 -8.16 12.75 -38.39
CA GLU A 444 -8.02 12.27 -39.77
C GLU A 444 -9.17 11.32 -40.17
N LYS A 445 -9.55 10.40 -39.25
CA LYS A 445 -10.69 9.51 -39.49
C LYS A 445 -12.01 10.27 -39.54
N LEU A 446 -12.24 11.24 -38.67
CA LEU A 446 -13.45 12.05 -38.69
C LEU A 446 -13.56 12.90 -39.96
N GLU A 447 -12.45 13.48 -40.41
CA GLU A 447 -12.35 14.27 -41.64
C GLU A 447 -12.50 13.41 -42.90
N SER A 448 -11.90 12.22 -42.94
CA SER A 448 -11.99 11.30 -44.10
C SER A 448 -13.39 10.75 -44.37
N ILE A 449 -14.33 11.01 -43.46
CA ILE A 449 -15.69 10.51 -43.54
C ILE A 449 -16.69 11.65 -43.88
N ASN A 450 -16.30 12.91 -43.73
CA ASN A 450 -16.99 14.06 -44.34
C ASN A 450 -16.72 14.10 -45.84
#